data_AF-A0A815XWA9-F1
#
_entry.id   AF-A0A815XWA9-F1
#
_cell.length_a   1.000
_cell.length_b   1.000
_cell.length_c   1.000
_cell.angle_alpha   90.00
_cell.angle_beta   90.00
_cell.angle_gamma   90.00
#
_symmetry.space_group_name_H-M   'P 1'
#
loop_
_entity.id
_entity.type
_entity.pdbx_description
1 polymer ?
#
loop_
_entity_poly.entity_id
_entity_poly.type
_entity_poly.pdbx_seq_one_letter_code
_entity_poly.pdbx_strand_id
1 'polypeptide(L)'
;MTSKTNYEYIILKKEAHREFRRLYHLEEKRRQQLLVRHEFEIDEQRQEFRRKREELMRKYDGELQAMEQKHNIEIERENILLTNEYNKKIKQLKTDQEKEFKQFREQLREQIKQIKREYDSPTSTYHNSQTLKDRKEHLKRYLTEKEDESYVREKEFLDNQQQIYDNQLKTIENYYAKRIEMFEKQFQIKKQSLLKLNEQELWDIDELELRSRYDLLRKQTKSFYALFRTMLTQQSEKELQQLDEQIRFERNTLEARLTDDKREWPKLWKKMQKTRTKQFRQQLIMNKTSSEEEKKLIKKFETDEYERYRIHEERLKEKHYQLIENLHSKHQATRNELLFVQRQKLEQCIEYETRKLQELQSTFESDWMEFRNTQKTRKL
;
A
#
# COMPACT_ATOMS: atom_id res chain seq x y z
N MET A 1 1.84 -67.77 -18.28
CA MET A 1 1.02 -66.71 -17.62
C MET A 1 1.68 -65.32 -17.68
N THR A 2 2.43 -64.97 -18.74
CA THR A 2 3.34 -63.79 -18.72
C THR A 2 2.89 -62.60 -19.60
N SER A 3 1.91 -62.77 -20.51
CA SER A 3 1.45 -61.67 -21.39
C SER A 3 0.26 -60.89 -20.82
N LYS A 4 -0.68 -61.57 -20.14
CA LYS A 4 -1.93 -60.98 -19.64
C LYS A 4 -1.72 -60.04 -18.44
N THR A 5 -0.91 -60.46 -17.48
CA THR A 5 -0.49 -59.64 -16.31
C THR A 5 0.31 -58.40 -16.73
N ASN A 6 1.17 -58.51 -17.74
CA ASN A 6 1.90 -57.35 -18.25
C ASN A 6 0.97 -56.32 -18.93
N TYR A 7 -0.06 -56.79 -19.64
CA TYR A 7 -1.06 -55.93 -20.26
C TYR A 7 -1.92 -55.18 -19.22
N GLU A 8 -2.36 -55.87 -18.16
CA GLU A 8 -3.12 -55.28 -17.05
C GLU A 8 -2.31 -54.19 -16.31
N TYR A 9 -1.02 -54.41 -16.08
CA TYR A 9 -0.12 -53.41 -15.49
C TYR A 9 0.04 -52.15 -16.37
N ILE A 10 0.11 -52.33 -17.69
CA ILE A 10 0.20 -51.21 -18.64
C ILE A 10 -1.09 -50.38 -18.63
N ILE A 11 -2.26 -51.01 -18.52
CA ILE A 11 -3.54 -50.30 -18.43
C ILE A 11 -3.57 -49.44 -17.16
N LEU A 12 -3.24 -50.03 -16.01
CA LEU A 12 -3.23 -49.33 -14.71
C LEU A 12 -2.33 -48.08 -14.77
N LYS A 13 -1.12 -48.20 -15.32
CA LYS A 13 -0.23 -47.04 -15.53
C LYS A 13 -0.80 -45.97 -16.47
N LYS A 14 -1.49 -46.38 -17.55
CA LYS A 14 -2.10 -45.43 -18.49
C LYS A 14 -3.27 -44.68 -17.85
N GLU A 15 -4.04 -45.35 -17.01
CA GLU A 15 -5.14 -44.74 -16.25
C GLU A 15 -4.60 -43.74 -15.23
N ALA A 16 -3.63 -44.15 -14.42
CA ALA A 16 -2.91 -43.27 -13.49
C ALA A 16 -2.44 -41.97 -14.16
N HIS A 17 -1.77 -42.10 -15.31
CA HIS A 17 -1.25 -40.95 -16.05
C HIS A 17 -2.37 -40.04 -16.62
N ARG A 18 -3.52 -40.62 -17.01
CA ARG A 18 -4.69 -39.82 -17.43
C ARG A 18 -5.28 -39.05 -16.26
N GLU A 19 -5.35 -39.64 -15.07
CA GLU A 19 -5.84 -38.97 -13.87
C GLU A 19 -4.95 -37.80 -13.45
N PHE A 20 -3.62 -37.99 -13.42
CA PHE A 20 -2.68 -36.91 -13.11
C PHE A 20 -2.79 -35.73 -14.10
N ARG A 21 -2.98 -36.00 -15.40
CA ARG A 21 -3.20 -34.93 -16.38
C ARG A 21 -4.50 -34.16 -16.11
N ARG A 22 -5.58 -34.85 -15.76
CA ARG A 22 -6.85 -34.19 -15.40
C ARG A 22 -6.70 -33.33 -14.14
N LEU A 23 -6.01 -33.85 -13.13
CA LEU A 23 -5.73 -33.12 -11.90
C LEU A 23 -4.92 -31.85 -12.19
N TYR A 24 -3.82 -31.98 -12.93
CA TYR A 24 -2.98 -30.86 -13.33
C TYR A 24 -3.76 -29.75 -14.06
N HIS A 25 -4.61 -30.11 -15.03
CA HIS A 25 -5.44 -29.13 -15.72
C HIS A 25 -6.46 -28.43 -14.80
N LEU A 26 -7.03 -29.16 -13.85
CA LEU A 26 -7.93 -28.58 -12.85
C LEU A 26 -7.19 -27.61 -11.92
N GLU A 27 -5.97 -27.99 -11.51
CA GLU A 27 -5.12 -27.15 -10.68
C GLU A 27 -4.73 -25.86 -11.38
N GLU A 28 -4.30 -25.96 -12.65
CA GLU A 28 -3.95 -24.80 -13.48
C GLU A 28 -5.14 -23.85 -13.63
N LYS A 29 -6.33 -24.38 -13.91
CA LYS A 29 -7.55 -23.58 -14.02
C LYS A 29 -7.87 -22.84 -12.72
N ARG A 30 -7.78 -23.52 -11.57
CA ARG A 30 -8.03 -22.90 -10.26
C ARG A 30 -6.99 -21.82 -9.94
N ARG A 31 -5.72 -22.05 -10.29
CA ARG A 31 -4.64 -21.07 -10.13
C ARG A 31 -4.91 -19.81 -10.96
N GLN A 32 -5.27 -19.96 -12.23
CA GLN A 32 -5.60 -18.85 -13.11
C GLN A 32 -6.80 -18.05 -12.61
N GLN A 33 -7.87 -18.73 -12.17
CA GLN A 33 -9.04 -18.08 -11.58
C GLN A 33 -8.67 -17.26 -10.33
N LEU A 34 -7.78 -17.77 -9.49
CA LEU A 34 -7.31 -17.04 -8.31
C LEU A 34 -6.50 -15.79 -8.70
N LEU A 35 -5.61 -15.89 -9.69
CA LEU A 35 -4.82 -14.76 -10.16
C LEU A 35 -5.68 -13.65 -10.74
N VAL A 36 -6.65 -13.98 -11.60
CA VAL A 36 -7.60 -13.00 -12.16
C VAL A 36 -8.40 -12.32 -11.05
N ARG A 37 -8.82 -13.07 -10.02
CA ARG A 37 -9.50 -12.50 -8.86
C ARG A 37 -8.59 -11.53 -8.09
N HIS A 38 -7.32 -11.89 -7.89
CA HIS A 38 -6.36 -11.02 -7.20
C HIS A 38 -6.12 -9.72 -7.95
N GLU A 39 -6.00 -9.77 -9.29
CA GLU A 39 -5.86 -8.58 -10.14
C GLU A 39 -7.09 -7.68 -10.03
N PHE A 40 -8.29 -8.26 -10.10
CA PHE A 40 -9.54 -7.52 -9.93
C PHE A 40 -9.62 -6.81 -8.57
N GLU A 41 -9.28 -7.49 -7.47
CA GLU A 41 -9.29 -6.89 -6.12
C GLU A 41 -8.28 -5.72 -5.99
N ILE A 42 -7.12 -5.81 -6.67
CA ILE A 42 -6.13 -4.73 -6.70
C ILE A 42 -6.67 -3.52 -7.47
N ASP A 43 -7.27 -3.75 -8.63
CA ASP A 43 -7.81 -2.67 -9.46
C ASP A 43 -9.01 -1.96 -8.82
N GLU A 44 -9.87 -2.73 -8.16
CA GLU A 44 -10.99 -2.21 -7.36
C GLU A 44 -10.49 -1.29 -6.24
N GLN A 45 -9.52 -1.76 -5.44
CA GLN A 45 -8.91 -0.97 -4.37
C GLN A 45 -8.27 0.32 -4.92
N ARG A 46 -7.50 0.22 -6.00
CA ARG A 46 -6.88 1.40 -6.65
C ARG A 46 -7.92 2.39 -7.15
N GLN A 47 -9.04 1.92 -7.69
CA GLN A 47 -10.12 2.79 -8.15
C GLN A 47 -10.83 3.48 -6.98
N GLU A 48 -11.04 2.77 -5.87
CA GLU A 48 -11.62 3.34 -4.65
C GLU A 48 -10.77 4.49 -4.10
N PHE A 49 -9.45 4.29 -3.95
CA PHE A 49 -8.55 5.35 -3.46
C PHE A 49 -8.42 6.51 -4.45
N ARG A 50 -8.40 6.25 -5.76
CA ARG A 50 -8.46 7.33 -6.77
C ARG A 50 -9.71 8.19 -6.61
N ARG A 51 -10.89 7.59 -6.47
CA ARG A 51 -12.15 8.32 -6.26
C ARG A 51 -12.10 9.15 -4.97
N LYS A 52 -11.62 8.57 -3.86
CA LYS A 52 -11.47 9.30 -2.59
C LYS A 52 -10.57 10.54 -2.73
N ARG A 53 -9.45 10.43 -3.45
CA ARG A 53 -8.55 11.57 -3.72
C ARG A 53 -9.23 12.63 -4.59
N GLU A 54 -9.92 12.22 -5.66
CA GLU A 54 -10.65 13.15 -6.53
C GLU A 54 -11.77 13.89 -5.81
N GLU A 55 -12.53 13.19 -4.96
CA GLU A 55 -13.60 13.78 -4.14
C GLU A 55 -13.03 14.77 -3.13
N LEU A 56 -11.92 14.43 -2.47
CA LEU A 56 -11.24 15.31 -1.53
C LEU A 56 -10.74 16.59 -2.22
N MET A 57 -10.09 16.45 -3.37
CA MET A 57 -9.60 17.59 -4.14
C MET A 57 -10.74 18.50 -4.58
N ARG A 58 -11.84 17.93 -5.11
CA ARG A 58 -13.02 18.71 -5.51
C ARG A 58 -13.65 19.45 -4.33
N LYS A 59 -13.71 18.84 -3.15
CA LYS A 59 -14.20 19.49 -1.93
C LYS A 59 -13.37 20.73 -1.60
N TYR A 60 -12.04 20.59 -1.52
CA TYR A 60 -11.15 21.71 -1.17
C TYR A 60 -11.06 22.78 -2.27
N ASP A 61 -11.11 22.38 -3.54
CA ASP A 61 -11.19 23.33 -4.67
C ASP A 61 -12.46 24.19 -4.57
N GLY A 62 -13.60 23.57 -4.24
CA GLY A 62 -14.86 24.27 -4.01
C GLY A 62 -14.81 25.21 -2.79
N GLU A 63 -14.25 24.75 -1.67
CA GLU A 63 -14.08 25.57 -0.46
C GLU A 63 -13.14 26.76 -0.70
N LEU A 64 -12.05 26.56 -1.46
CA LEU A 64 -11.12 27.61 -1.83
C LEU A 64 -11.78 28.66 -2.73
N GLN A 65 -12.52 28.22 -3.75
CA GLN A 65 -13.27 29.13 -4.63
C GLN A 65 -14.30 29.95 -3.85
N ALA A 66 -15.04 29.33 -2.93
CA ALA A 66 -16.00 30.02 -2.08
C ALA A 66 -15.31 31.04 -1.15
N MET A 67 -14.14 30.68 -0.60
CA MET A 67 -13.34 31.58 0.22
C MET A 67 -12.83 32.79 -0.58
N GLU A 68 -12.34 32.58 -1.80
CA GLU A 68 -11.89 33.63 -2.71
C GLU A 68 -13.03 34.58 -3.11
N GLN A 69 -14.20 34.05 -3.45
CA GLN A 69 -15.38 34.86 -3.74
C GLN A 69 -15.80 35.71 -2.55
N LYS A 70 -15.80 35.13 -1.34
CA LYS A 70 -16.14 35.85 -0.12
C LYS A 70 -15.14 36.97 0.18
N HIS A 71 -13.85 36.70 0.02
CA HIS A 71 -12.79 37.70 0.21
C HIS A 71 -12.93 38.88 -0.76
N ASN A 72 -13.18 38.61 -2.04
CA ASN A 72 -13.38 39.65 -3.04
C ASN A 72 -14.55 40.59 -2.67
N ILE A 73 -15.68 40.02 -2.21
CA ILE A 73 -16.83 40.79 -1.75
C ILE A 73 -16.49 41.61 -0.50
N GLU A 74 -15.74 41.05 0.45
CA GLU A 74 -15.32 41.75 1.66
C GLU A 74 -14.38 42.93 1.34
N ILE A 75 -13.41 42.75 0.44
CA ILE A 75 -12.52 43.82 -0.01
C ILE A 75 -13.28 44.92 -0.75
N GLU A 76 -14.20 44.56 -1.64
CA GLU A 76 -14.99 45.55 -2.38
C GLU A 76 -15.82 46.41 -1.42
N ARG A 77 -16.47 45.78 -0.44
CA ARG A 77 -17.22 46.49 0.61
C ARG A 77 -16.32 47.42 1.43
N GLU A 78 -15.15 46.94 1.87
CA GLU A 78 -14.22 47.74 2.66
C GLU A 78 -13.67 48.92 1.84
N ASN A 79 -13.36 48.72 0.56
CA ASN A 79 -12.94 49.78 -0.35
C ASN A 79 -14.01 50.87 -0.52
N ILE A 80 -15.28 50.50 -0.60
CA ILE A 80 -16.39 51.47 -0.66
C ILE A 80 -16.48 52.26 0.65
N LEU A 81 -16.39 51.58 1.81
CA LEU A 81 -16.44 52.22 3.12
C LEU A 81 -15.29 53.21 3.31
N LEU A 82 -14.06 52.77 3.03
CA LEU A 82 -12.87 53.60 3.08
C LEU A 82 -13.02 54.80 2.12
N THR A 83 -13.38 54.57 0.86
CA THR A 83 -13.58 55.68 -0.10
C THR A 83 -14.57 56.74 0.41
N ASN A 84 -15.67 56.31 1.04
CA ASN A 84 -16.66 57.22 1.63
C ASN A 84 -16.10 58.00 2.82
N GLU A 85 -15.34 57.35 3.70
CA GLU A 85 -14.66 58.01 4.83
C GLU A 85 -13.61 59.03 4.35
N TYR A 86 -12.90 58.75 3.26
CA TYR A 86 -11.85 59.62 2.70
C TYR A 86 -12.47 60.89 2.17
N ASN A 87 -13.53 60.75 1.37
CA ASN A 87 -14.30 61.86 0.86
C ASN A 87 -14.90 62.71 1.99
N LYS A 88 -15.38 62.08 3.06
CA LYS A 88 -15.90 62.80 4.24
C LYS A 88 -14.79 63.58 4.96
N LYS A 89 -13.62 62.96 5.15
CA LYS A 89 -12.46 63.62 5.77
C LYS A 89 -11.92 64.77 4.92
N ILE A 90 -11.81 64.61 3.61
CA ILE A 90 -11.43 65.70 2.69
C ILE A 90 -12.38 66.88 2.81
N LYS A 91 -13.70 66.64 2.77
CA LYS A 91 -14.69 67.70 2.92
C LYS A 91 -14.56 68.42 4.27
N GLN A 92 -14.32 67.66 5.34
CA GLN A 92 -14.08 68.22 6.66
C GLN A 92 -12.83 69.10 6.68
N LEU A 93 -11.70 68.61 6.18
CA LEU A 93 -10.43 69.36 6.14
C LEU A 93 -10.57 70.67 5.36
N LYS A 94 -11.20 70.64 4.18
CA LYS A 94 -11.44 71.87 3.40
C LYS A 94 -12.33 72.87 4.16
N THR A 95 -13.37 72.38 4.82
CA THR A 95 -14.28 73.24 5.61
C THR A 95 -13.55 73.87 6.80
N ASP A 96 -12.70 73.11 7.48
CA ASP A 96 -11.92 73.59 8.63
C ASP A 96 -10.84 74.57 8.16
N GLN A 97 -10.15 74.30 7.06
CA GLN A 97 -9.20 75.21 6.44
C GLN A 97 -9.83 76.56 6.05
N GLU A 98 -11.02 76.55 5.43
CA GLU A 98 -11.74 77.77 5.08
C GLU A 98 -12.13 78.60 6.32
N LYS A 99 -12.50 77.94 7.42
CA LYS A 99 -12.82 78.61 8.69
C LYS A 99 -11.59 79.24 9.31
N GLU A 100 -10.49 78.48 9.41
CA GLU A 100 -9.22 78.96 9.95
C GLU A 100 -8.68 80.13 9.11
N PHE A 101 -8.76 80.05 7.79
CA PHE A 101 -8.33 81.13 6.91
C PHE A 101 -9.19 82.39 7.07
N LYS A 102 -10.52 82.24 7.20
CA LYS A 102 -11.41 83.37 7.50
C LYS A 102 -11.08 84.03 8.83
N GLN A 103 -10.85 83.24 9.87
CA GLN A 103 -10.45 83.73 11.20
C GLN A 103 -9.09 84.46 11.13
N PHE A 104 -8.11 83.89 10.45
CA PHE A 104 -6.80 84.50 10.25
C PHE A 104 -6.88 85.85 9.52
N ARG A 105 -7.65 85.93 8.42
CA ARG A 105 -7.88 87.20 7.70
C ARG A 105 -8.64 88.23 8.54
N GLU A 106 -9.55 87.79 9.42
CA GLU A 106 -10.22 88.67 10.36
C GLU A 106 -9.24 89.23 11.40
N GLN A 107 -8.37 88.39 11.97
CA GLN A 107 -7.30 88.81 12.88
C GLN A 107 -6.36 89.83 12.24
N LEU A 108 -5.92 89.62 10.99
CA LEU A 108 -5.10 90.58 10.25
C LEU A 108 -5.83 91.93 10.06
N ARG A 109 -7.13 91.91 9.72
CA ARG A 109 -7.94 93.12 9.59
C ARG A 109 -8.12 93.85 10.92
N GLU A 110 -8.29 93.12 12.01
CA GLU A 110 -8.37 93.70 13.36
C GLU A 110 -7.05 94.33 13.77
N GLN A 111 -5.91 93.69 13.51
CA GLN A 111 -4.58 94.27 13.75
C GLN A 111 -4.38 95.59 12.98
N ILE A 112 -4.76 95.65 11.71
CA ILE A 112 -4.68 96.89 10.92
C ILE A 112 -5.60 97.98 11.49
N LYS A 113 -6.82 97.63 11.93
CA LYS A 113 -7.74 98.58 12.57
C LYS A 113 -7.18 99.08 13.90
N GLN A 114 -6.54 98.22 14.68
CA GLN A 114 -5.92 98.56 15.94
C GLN A 114 -4.75 99.52 15.74
N ILE A 115 -3.88 99.26 14.76
CA ILE A 115 -2.80 100.17 14.36
C ILE A 115 -3.33 101.56 14.00
N LYS A 116 -4.43 101.64 13.23
CA LYS A 116 -5.07 102.92 12.89
C LYS A 116 -5.58 103.65 14.15
N ARG A 117 -6.25 102.94 15.06
CA ARG A 117 -6.75 103.50 16.33
C ARG A 117 -5.62 103.99 17.24
N GLU A 118 -4.52 103.24 17.33
CA GLU A 118 -3.34 103.61 18.11
C GLU A 118 -2.61 104.83 17.51
N TYR A 119 -2.59 104.96 16.18
CA TYR A 119 -2.02 106.11 15.48
C TYR A 119 -2.87 107.39 15.59
N ASP A 120 -4.20 107.24 15.68
CA ASP A 120 -5.17 108.33 15.91
C ASP A 120 -5.31 108.70 17.40
N SER A 121 -4.67 107.97 18.31
CA SER A 121 -4.71 108.24 19.75
C SER A 121 -3.99 109.56 20.10
N PRO A 122 -4.58 110.43 20.95
CA PRO A 122 -3.97 111.69 21.36
C PRO A 122 -2.70 111.53 22.21
N THR A 123 -2.44 110.32 22.71
CA THR A 123 -1.22 109.96 23.48
C THR A 123 -0.12 109.35 22.61
N SER A 124 -0.33 109.25 21.29
CA SER A 124 0.63 108.68 20.36
C SER A 124 1.92 109.50 20.35
N THR A 125 3.08 108.85 20.49
CA THR A 125 4.40 109.49 20.50
C THR A 125 4.68 110.29 19.20
N TYR A 126 3.96 109.96 18.12
CA TYR A 126 3.99 110.62 16.82
C TYR A 126 3.23 111.97 16.76
N HIS A 127 2.56 112.37 17.84
CA HIS A 127 1.91 113.69 17.95
C HIS A 127 2.90 114.84 18.24
N ASN A 128 4.12 114.53 18.68
CA ASN A 128 5.12 115.53 19.01
C ASN A 128 6.03 115.80 17.80
N SER A 129 5.85 116.96 17.16
CA SER A 129 6.80 117.60 16.21
C SER A 129 6.82 117.16 14.72
N GLN A 130 5.67 117.17 14.02
CA GLN A 130 5.65 117.17 12.53
C GLN A 130 4.41 117.87 11.97
N THR A 131 4.46 118.36 10.72
CA THR A 131 3.29 118.98 10.06
C THR A 131 2.20 117.93 9.76
N LEU A 132 0.92 118.35 9.68
CA LEU A 132 -0.21 117.44 9.40
C LEU A 132 -0.05 116.64 8.09
N LYS A 133 0.67 117.18 7.11
CA LYS A 133 0.94 116.53 5.82
C LYS A 133 1.95 115.38 5.97
N ASP A 134 3.04 115.61 6.71
CA ASP A 134 4.10 114.62 6.93
C ASP A 134 3.60 113.44 7.77
N ARG A 135 2.75 113.69 8.77
CA ARG A 135 2.15 112.64 9.60
C ARG A 135 1.23 111.73 8.79
N LYS A 136 0.47 112.31 7.84
CA LYS A 136 -0.44 111.57 6.95
C LYS A 136 0.33 110.73 5.94
N GLU A 137 1.48 111.22 5.47
CA GLU A 137 2.35 110.48 4.57
C GLU A 137 3.11 109.35 5.29
N HIS A 138 3.59 109.58 6.51
CA HIS A 138 4.20 108.55 7.36
C HIS A 138 3.20 107.43 7.69
N LEU A 139 1.97 107.77 8.09
CA LEU A 139 0.91 106.78 8.33
C LEU A 139 0.65 105.96 7.07
N LYS A 140 0.62 106.60 5.90
CA LYS A 140 0.42 105.92 4.63
C LYS A 140 1.54 104.92 4.35
N ARG A 141 2.81 105.32 4.50
CA ARG A 141 3.97 104.42 4.31
C ARG A 141 3.97 103.26 5.31
N TYR A 142 3.69 103.54 6.59
CA TYR A 142 3.61 102.52 7.64
C TYR A 142 2.45 101.54 7.42
N LEU A 143 1.29 102.01 6.98
CA LEU A 143 0.17 101.15 6.60
C LEU A 143 0.52 100.28 5.40
N THR A 144 1.20 100.82 4.38
CA THR A 144 1.67 100.03 3.23
C THR A 144 2.68 98.95 3.64
N GLU A 145 3.64 99.26 4.50
CA GLU A 145 4.58 98.27 5.06
C GLU A 145 3.87 97.18 5.86
N LYS A 146 2.85 97.53 6.65
CA LYS A 146 2.03 96.56 7.39
C LYS A 146 1.11 95.75 6.50
N GLU A 147 0.65 96.30 5.40
CA GLU A 147 -0.08 95.57 4.36
C GLU A 147 0.84 94.56 3.66
N ASP A 148 2.08 94.92 3.35
CA ASP A 148 3.09 94.02 2.78
C ASP A 148 3.48 92.90 3.77
N GLU A 149 3.72 93.22 5.04
CA GLU A 149 3.94 92.22 6.09
C GLU A 149 2.73 91.28 6.25
N SER A 150 1.51 91.83 6.22
CA SER A 150 0.26 91.06 6.29
C SER A 150 0.14 90.11 5.10
N TYR A 151 0.53 90.55 3.91
CA TYR A 151 0.55 89.73 2.70
C TYR A 151 1.55 88.57 2.81
N VAL A 152 2.76 88.82 3.32
CA VAL A 152 3.76 87.76 3.55
C VAL A 152 3.25 86.75 4.58
N ARG A 153 2.68 87.21 5.70
CA ARG A 153 2.11 86.30 6.73
C ARG A 153 0.92 85.50 6.21
N GLU A 154 0.07 86.09 5.35
CA GLU A 154 -1.04 85.37 4.70
C GLU A 154 -0.53 84.28 3.76
N LYS A 155 0.54 84.56 3.01
CA LYS A 155 1.19 83.55 2.17
C LYS A 155 1.79 82.41 3.01
N GLU A 156 2.55 82.72 4.06
CA GLU A 156 3.11 81.71 4.97
C GLU A 156 2.03 80.86 5.64
N PHE A 157 0.90 81.48 6.03
CA PHE A 157 -0.24 80.76 6.59
C PHE A 157 -0.83 79.76 5.58
N LEU A 158 -1.02 80.17 4.32
CA LEU A 158 -1.54 79.30 3.26
C LEU A 158 -0.59 78.14 2.95
N ASP A 159 0.72 78.41 2.87
CA ASP A 159 1.73 77.36 2.65
C ASP A 159 1.74 76.34 3.80
N ASN A 160 1.67 76.81 5.04
CA ASN A 160 1.63 75.94 6.22
C ASN A 160 0.31 75.14 6.29
N GLN A 161 -0.81 75.77 5.94
CA GLN A 161 -2.11 75.12 5.86
C GLN A 161 -2.14 74.03 4.77
N GLN A 162 -1.49 74.25 3.62
CA GLN A 162 -1.33 73.25 2.58
C GLN A 162 -0.45 72.08 3.05
N GLN A 163 0.67 72.36 3.74
CA GLN A 163 1.54 71.33 4.28
C GLN A 163 0.82 70.44 5.32
N ILE A 164 0.01 71.04 6.20
CA ILE A 164 -0.80 70.30 7.18
C ILE A 164 -1.81 69.40 6.47
N TYR A 165 -2.47 69.91 5.43
CA TYR A 165 -3.42 69.14 4.62
C TYR A 165 -2.78 67.93 3.95
N ASP A 166 -1.64 68.14 3.29
CA ASP A 166 -0.92 67.05 2.62
C ASP A 166 -0.46 65.98 3.62
N ASN A 167 -0.03 66.38 4.82
CA ASN A 167 0.33 65.43 5.88
C ASN A 167 -0.87 64.65 6.42
N GLN A 168 -2.03 65.30 6.57
CA GLN A 168 -3.26 64.66 6.99
C GLN A 168 -3.79 63.69 5.91
N LEU A 169 -3.74 64.08 4.64
CA LEU A 169 -4.08 63.20 3.51
C LEU A 169 -3.20 61.95 3.49
N LYS A 170 -1.87 62.12 3.56
CA LYS A 170 -0.93 60.99 3.64
C LYS A 170 -1.22 60.07 4.82
N THR A 171 -1.63 60.64 5.96
CA THR A 171 -2.00 59.85 7.14
C THR A 171 -3.22 58.98 6.88
N ILE A 172 -4.24 59.53 6.21
CA ILE A 172 -5.46 58.80 5.83
C ILE A 172 -5.13 57.72 4.78
N GLU A 173 -4.37 58.06 3.74
CA GLU A 173 -3.95 57.10 2.70
C GLU A 173 -3.15 55.93 3.29
N ASN A 174 -2.22 56.23 4.21
CA ASN A 174 -1.47 55.20 4.93
C ASN A 174 -2.38 54.31 5.80
N TYR A 175 -3.41 54.88 6.44
CA TYR A 175 -4.41 54.09 7.16
C TYR A 175 -5.15 53.14 6.21
N TYR A 176 -5.48 53.60 5.00
CA TYR A 176 -6.26 52.83 4.02
C TYR A 176 -5.45 51.66 3.48
N ALA A 177 -4.21 51.95 3.08
CA ALA A 177 -3.27 50.94 2.63
C ALA A 177 -3.08 49.86 3.71
N LYS A 178 -2.85 50.26 4.97
CA LYS A 178 -2.70 49.31 6.09
C LYS A 178 -3.98 48.51 6.35
N ARG A 179 -5.16 49.11 6.18
CA ARG A 179 -6.43 48.44 6.38
C ARG A 179 -6.64 47.34 5.34
N ILE A 180 -6.41 47.63 4.06
CA ILE A 180 -6.49 46.64 2.97
C ILE A 180 -5.42 45.56 3.13
N GLU A 181 -4.18 45.94 3.45
CA GLU A 181 -3.08 45.00 3.71
C GLU A 181 -3.44 44.02 4.85
N MET A 182 -4.12 44.48 5.89
CA MET A 182 -4.59 43.62 6.99
C MET A 182 -5.61 42.57 6.50
N PHE A 183 -6.57 42.95 5.67
CA PHE A 183 -7.55 42.01 5.10
C PHE A 183 -6.87 40.96 4.21
N GLU A 184 -5.95 41.39 3.35
CA GLU A 184 -5.16 40.48 2.52
C GLU A 184 -4.35 39.49 3.37
N LYS A 185 -3.66 39.96 4.42
CA LYS A 185 -2.94 39.07 5.34
C LYS A 185 -3.85 38.04 6.01
N GLN A 186 -5.03 38.45 6.47
CA GLN A 186 -5.99 37.53 7.08
C GLN A 186 -6.50 36.48 6.11
N PHE A 187 -6.78 36.87 4.87
CA PHE A 187 -7.18 35.94 3.82
C PHE A 187 -6.05 34.96 3.47
N GLN A 188 -4.82 35.43 3.29
CA GLN A 188 -3.68 34.56 3.02
C GLN A 188 -3.47 33.53 4.13
N ILE A 189 -3.62 33.91 5.39
CA ILE A 189 -3.53 32.97 6.53
C ILE A 189 -4.64 31.91 6.44
N LYS A 190 -5.89 32.30 6.17
CA LYS A 190 -7.01 31.36 6.03
C LYS A 190 -6.82 30.42 4.84
N LYS A 191 -6.39 30.95 3.70
CA LYS A 191 -6.08 30.18 2.48
C LYS A 191 -4.97 29.17 2.74
N GLN A 192 -3.86 29.58 3.35
CA GLN A 192 -2.78 28.67 3.72
C GLN A 192 -3.25 27.60 4.72
N SER A 193 -4.07 27.96 5.70
CA SER A 193 -4.64 26.99 6.63
C SER A 193 -5.49 25.93 5.93
N LEU A 194 -6.31 26.34 4.94
CA LEU A 194 -7.14 25.43 4.16
C LEU A 194 -6.28 24.48 3.30
N LEU A 195 -5.26 25.02 2.64
CA LEU A 195 -4.33 24.22 1.83
C LEU A 195 -3.56 23.19 2.69
N LYS A 196 -3.11 23.58 3.89
CA LYS A 196 -2.48 22.66 4.84
C LYS A 196 -3.43 21.57 5.31
N LEU A 197 -4.70 21.90 5.52
CA LEU A 197 -5.72 20.90 5.90
C LEU A 197 -5.97 19.91 4.75
N ASN A 198 -6.10 20.40 3.51
CA ASN A 198 -6.21 19.55 2.32
C ASN A 198 -5.01 18.59 2.22
N GLU A 199 -3.79 19.12 2.33
CA GLU A 199 -2.58 18.31 2.27
C GLU A 199 -2.53 17.26 3.40
N GLN A 200 -2.94 17.62 4.62
CA GLN A 200 -3.01 16.67 5.74
C GLN A 200 -4.06 15.57 5.50
N GLU A 201 -5.25 15.89 4.99
CA GLU A 201 -6.26 14.87 4.66
C GLU A 201 -5.84 13.98 3.48
N LEU A 202 -5.12 14.53 2.48
CA LEU A 202 -4.51 13.73 1.41
C LEU A 202 -3.47 12.75 1.96
N TRP A 203 -2.67 13.15 2.94
CA TRP A 203 -1.71 12.26 3.59
C TRP A 203 -2.38 11.14 4.36
N ASP A 204 -3.50 11.43 5.02
CA ASP A 204 -4.26 10.39 5.71
C ASP A 204 -4.83 9.37 4.71
N ILE A 205 -5.25 9.81 3.51
CA ILE A 205 -5.64 8.90 2.43
C ILE A 205 -4.45 8.06 1.94
N ASP A 206 -3.30 8.69 1.67
CA ASP A 206 -2.10 7.97 1.20
C ASP A 206 -1.60 6.96 2.26
N GLU A 207 -1.71 7.31 3.56
CA GLU A 207 -1.39 6.42 4.70
C GLU A 207 -2.31 5.19 4.72
N LEU A 208 -3.62 5.42 4.55
CA LEU A 208 -4.63 4.36 4.48
C LEU A 208 -4.42 3.48 3.23
N GLU A 209 -4.09 4.07 2.09
CA GLU A 209 -3.81 3.35 0.84
C GLU A 209 -2.61 2.41 1.02
N LEU A 210 -1.52 2.89 1.62
CA LEU A 210 -0.33 2.09 1.84
C LEU A 210 -0.59 0.88 2.74
N ARG A 211 -1.32 1.07 3.85
CA ARG A 211 -1.72 -0.04 4.75
C ARG A 211 -2.67 -1.01 4.08
N SER A 212 -3.71 -0.48 3.42
CA SER A 212 -4.73 -1.28 2.74
C SER A 212 -4.11 -2.13 1.61
N ARG A 213 -3.13 -1.59 0.87
CA ARG A 213 -2.36 -2.31 -0.14
C ARG A 213 -1.58 -3.47 0.46
N TYR A 214 -0.89 -3.25 1.59
CA TYR A 214 -0.17 -4.31 2.30
C TYR A 214 -1.11 -5.42 2.78
N ASP A 215 -2.22 -5.07 3.42
CA ASP A 215 -3.18 -6.05 3.92
C ASP A 215 -3.80 -6.88 2.80
N LEU A 216 -4.11 -6.25 1.65
CA LEU A 216 -4.59 -6.96 0.46
C LEU A 216 -3.53 -7.95 -0.06
N LEU A 217 -2.29 -7.50 -0.28
CA LEU A 217 -1.20 -8.37 -0.75
C LEU A 217 -0.92 -9.53 0.21
N ARG A 218 -0.96 -9.27 1.51
CA ARG A 218 -0.81 -10.28 2.56
C ARG A 218 -1.93 -11.32 2.50
N LYS A 219 -3.19 -10.88 2.36
CA LYS A 219 -4.35 -11.76 2.20
C LYS A 219 -4.25 -12.61 0.93
N GLN A 220 -3.89 -12.00 -0.19
CA GLN A 220 -3.71 -12.67 -1.48
C GLN A 220 -2.59 -13.71 -1.41
N THR A 221 -1.47 -13.38 -0.77
CA THR A 221 -0.36 -14.33 -0.55
C THR A 221 -0.81 -15.55 0.24
N LYS A 222 -1.52 -15.34 1.36
CA LYS A 222 -2.10 -16.46 2.15
C LYS A 222 -3.08 -17.30 1.34
N SER A 223 -3.96 -16.66 0.58
CA SER A 223 -4.93 -17.34 -0.29
C SER A 223 -4.24 -18.21 -1.36
N PHE A 224 -3.18 -17.69 -1.98
CA PHE A 224 -2.37 -18.40 -2.96
C PHE A 224 -1.71 -19.65 -2.37
N TYR A 225 -1.05 -19.53 -1.21
CA TYR A 225 -0.41 -20.68 -0.57
C TYR A 225 -1.43 -21.67 0.04
N ALA A 226 -2.59 -21.20 0.50
CA ALA A 226 -3.68 -22.09 0.91
C ALA A 226 -4.20 -22.95 -0.26
N LEU A 227 -4.36 -22.34 -1.44
CA LEU A 227 -4.71 -23.06 -2.66
C LEU A 227 -3.62 -24.07 -3.03
N PHE A 228 -2.35 -23.64 -3.00
CA PHE A 228 -1.21 -24.50 -3.33
C PHE A 228 -1.09 -25.70 -2.39
N ARG A 229 -1.27 -25.51 -1.07
CA ARG A 229 -1.32 -26.63 -0.10
C ARG A 229 -2.46 -27.59 -0.41
N THR A 230 -3.65 -27.07 -0.70
CA THR A 230 -4.81 -27.90 -1.04
C THR A 230 -4.54 -28.76 -2.28
N MET A 231 -3.90 -28.19 -3.31
CA MET A 231 -3.47 -28.91 -4.51
C MET A 231 -2.42 -29.98 -4.17
N LEU A 232 -1.37 -29.63 -3.42
CA LEU A 232 -0.34 -30.58 -2.99
C LEU A 232 -0.93 -31.76 -2.21
N THR A 233 -1.90 -31.52 -1.32
CA THR A 233 -2.60 -32.58 -0.60
C THR A 233 -3.40 -33.47 -1.54
N GLN A 234 -4.16 -32.89 -2.48
CA GLN A 234 -4.93 -33.64 -3.48
C GLN A 234 -4.02 -34.50 -4.38
N GLN A 235 -2.89 -33.95 -4.81
CA GLN A 235 -1.87 -34.69 -5.57
C GLN A 235 -1.27 -35.83 -4.72
N SER A 236 -0.95 -35.56 -3.46
CA SER A 236 -0.36 -36.55 -2.54
C SER A 236 -1.31 -37.72 -2.27
N GLU A 237 -2.59 -37.44 -2.06
CA GLU A 237 -3.65 -38.45 -1.93
C GLU A 237 -3.75 -39.31 -3.19
N LYS A 238 -3.66 -38.69 -4.38
CA LYS A 238 -3.70 -39.41 -5.66
C LYS A 238 -2.46 -40.27 -5.89
N GLU A 239 -1.27 -39.78 -5.57
CA GLU A 239 -0.03 -40.58 -5.61
C GLU A 239 -0.09 -41.78 -4.67
N LEU A 240 -0.65 -41.61 -3.47
CA LEU A 240 -0.81 -42.69 -2.50
C LEU A 240 -1.84 -43.75 -2.98
N GLN A 241 -2.96 -43.32 -3.56
CA GLN A 241 -3.95 -44.22 -4.16
C GLN A 241 -3.31 -45.07 -5.27
N GLN A 242 -2.52 -44.44 -6.15
CA GLN A 242 -1.83 -45.13 -7.24
C GLN A 242 -0.78 -46.13 -6.74
N LEU A 243 -0.03 -45.77 -5.69
CA LEU A 243 0.91 -46.68 -5.05
C LEU A 243 0.17 -47.88 -4.42
N ASP A 244 -0.96 -47.65 -3.76
CA ASP A 244 -1.77 -48.71 -3.14
C ASP A 244 -2.35 -49.68 -4.18
N GLU A 245 -2.80 -49.17 -5.32
CA GLU A 245 -3.23 -50.00 -6.46
C GLU A 245 -2.08 -50.84 -7.04
N GLN A 246 -0.89 -50.23 -7.21
CA GLN A 246 0.29 -50.95 -7.66
C GLN A 246 0.72 -52.05 -6.68
N ILE A 247 0.74 -51.74 -5.37
CA ILE A 247 1.06 -52.71 -4.31
C ILE A 247 0.10 -53.89 -4.36
N ARG A 248 -1.22 -53.63 -4.46
CA ARG A 248 -2.25 -54.67 -4.58
C ARG A 248 -2.02 -55.54 -5.82
N PHE A 249 -1.73 -54.93 -6.96
CA PHE A 249 -1.47 -55.66 -8.20
C PHE A 249 -0.23 -56.57 -8.10
N GLU A 250 0.89 -56.05 -7.59
CA GLU A 250 2.12 -56.82 -7.41
C GLU A 250 1.94 -57.97 -6.42
N ARG A 251 1.24 -57.73 -5.30
CA ARG A 251 0.89 -58.74 -4.32
C ARG A 251 0.06 -59.87 -4.92
N ASN A 252 -1.04 -59.53 -5.59
CA ASN A 252 -1.93 -60.51 -6.22
C ASN A 252 -1.19 -61.34 -7.29
N THR A 253 -0.29 -60.69 -8.04
CA THR A 253 0.54 -61.36 -9.06
C THR A 253 1.51 -62.36 -8.43
N LEU A 254 2.17 -62.00 -7.32
CA LEU A 254 3.05 -62.91 -6.60
C LEU A 254 2.25 -64.05 -5.98
N GLU A 255 1.13 -63.77 -5.29
CA GLU A 255 0.27 -64.79 -4.67
C GLU A 255 -0.26 -65.80 -5.71
N ALA A 256 -0.67 -65.35 -6.89
CA ALA A 256 -1.07 -66.22 -8.00
C ALA A 256 0.09 -67.13 -8.44
N ARG A 257 1.28 -66.56 -8.66
CA ARG A 257 2.48 -67.32 -9.04
C ARG A 257 2.87 -68.37 -7.99
N LEU A 258 2.84 -68.01 -6.70
CA LEU A 258 3.14 -68.93 -5.60
C LEU A 258 2.08 -70.03 -5.50
N THR A 259 0.81 -69.72 -5.77
CA THR A 259 -0.28 -70.70 -5.80
C THR A 259 -0.11 -71.71 -6.94
N ASP A 260 0.26 -71.24 -8.14
CA ASP A 260 0.57 -72.12 -9.27
C ASP A 260 1.78 -73.02 -8.97
N ASP A 261 2.85 -72.47 -8.38
CA ASP A 261 4.04 -73.23 -7.98
C ASP A 261 3.72 -74.31 -6.94
N LYS A 262 2.91 -74.00 -5.91
CA LYS A 262 2.39 -74.99 -4.94
C LYS A 262 1.60 -76.11 -5.60
N ARG A 263 0.84 -75.81 -6.66
CA ARG A 263 0.05 -76.79 -7.40
C ARG A 263 0.90 -77.67 -8.32
N GLU A 264 1.94 -77.12 -8.91
CA GLU A 264 2.82 -77.81 -9.86
C GLU A 264 3.91 -78.63 -9.19
N TRP A 265 4.43 -78.16 -8.05
CA TRP A 265 5.55 -78.79 -7.34
C TRP A 265 5.35 -80.27 -7.02
N PRO A 266 4.22 -80.74 -6.46
CA PRO A 266 4.02 -82.17 -6.18
C PRO A 266 4.03 -83.03 -7.45
N LYS A 267 3.57 -82.49 -8.59
CA LYS A 267 3.57 -83.20 -9.89
C LYS A 267 4.99 -83.35 -10.41
N LEU A 268 5.77 -82.27 -10.33
CA LEU A 268 7.19 -82.27 -10.71
C LEU A 268 8.00 -83.22 -9.82
N TRP A 269 7.77 -83.20 -8.50
CA TRP A 269 8.42 -84.09 -7.57
C TRP A 269 8.13 -85.56 -7.85
N LYS A 270 6.85 -85.93 -8.02
CA LYS A 270 6.47 -87.31 -8.39
C LYS A 270 7.17 -87.78 -9.66
N LYS A 271 7.33 -86.90 -10.66
CA LYS A 271 8.07 -87.21 -11.90
C LYS A 271 9.56 -87.46 -11.62
N MET A 272 10.20 -86.60 -10.82
CA MET A 272 11.60 -86.78 -10.41
C MET A 272 11.82 -88.05 -9.59
N GLN A 273 10.95 -88.32 -8.61
CA GLN A 273 11.00 -89.50 -7.76
C GLN A 273 10.89 -90.79 -8.59
N LYS A 274 9.98 -90.84 -9.58
CA LYS A 274 9.87 -91.97 -10.53
C LYS A 274 11.19 -92.21 -11.28
N THR A 275 11.81 -91.15 -11.79
CA THR A 275 13.09 -91.25 -12.50
C THR A 275 14.21 -91.76 -11.57
N ARG A 276 14.34 -91.19 -10.36
CA ARG A 276 15.35 -91.62 -9.39
C ARG A 276 15.14 -93.07 -8.94
N THR A 277 13.90 -93.49 -8.73
CA THR A 277 13.56 -94.88 -8.38
C THR A 277 13.96 -95.84 -9.49
N LYS A 278 13.71 -95.48 -10.77
CA LYS A 278 14.14 -96.29 -11.92
C LYS A 278 15.67 -96.43 -11.97
N GLN A 279 16.39 -95.33 -11.76
CA GLN A 279 17.86 -95.33 -11.73
C GLN A 279 18.40 -96.17 -10.57
N PHE A 280 17.82 -96.06 -9.38
CA PHE A 280 18.24 -96.83 -8.22
C PHE A 280 18.03 -98.34 -8.42
N ARG A 281 16.88 -98.76 -8.96
CA ARG A 281 16.64 -100.17 -9.32
C ARG A 281 17.66 -100.67 -10.34
N GLN A 282 18.00 -99.85 -11.34
CA GLN A 282 19.03 -100.20 -12.32
C GLN A 282 20.42 -100.35 -11.65
N GLN A 283 20.75 -99.53 -10.66
CA GLN A 283 21.99 -99.66 -9.88
C GLN A 283 22.04 -100.96 -9.08
N LEU A 284 20.94 -101.36 -8.43
CA LEU A 284 20.87 -102.64 -7.70
C LEU A 284 21.07 -103.85 -8.62
N ILE A 285 20.49 -103.81 -9.83
CA ILE A 285 20.70 -104.85 -10.86
C ILE A 285 22.17 -104.93 -11.27
N MET A 286 22.82 -103.79 -11.54
CA MET A 286 24.24 -103.75 -11.92
C MET A 286 25.16 -104.27 -10.81
N ASN A 287 24.82 -104.03 -9.55
CA ASN A 287 25.60 -104.45 -8.39
C ASN A 287 25.37 -105.92 -7.98
N LYS A 288 24.55 -106.68 -8.71
CA LYS A 288 24.20 -108.10 -8.42
C LYS A 288 23.72 -108.32 -6.98
N THR A 289 22.98 -107.37 -6.43
CA THR A 289 22.45 -107.45 -5.05
C THR A 289 21.48 -108.64 -4.93
N SER A 290 21.54 -109.38 -3.82
CA SER A 290 20.63 -110.49 -3.54
C SER A 290 19.18 -110.01 -3.41
N SER A 291 18.20 -110.83 -3.81
CA SER A 291 16.78 -110.45 -3.82
C SER A 291 16.23 -110.05 -2.43
N GLU A 292 16.74 -110.66 -1.36
CA GLU A 292 16.34 -110.28 0.02
C GLU A 292 16.91 -108.93 0.45
N GLU A 293 18.12 -108.61 0.01
CA GLU A 293 18.78 -107.32 0.27
C GLU A 293 18.20 -106.21 -0.59
N GLU A 294 17.84 -106.51 -1.85
CA GLU A 294 17.20 -105.60 -2.78
C GLU A 294 15.89 -105.03 -2.21
N LYS A 295 15.03 -105.88 -1.64
CA LYS A 295 13.78 -105.46 -1.00
C LYS A 295 14.02 -104.52 0.19
N LYS A 296 15.03 -104.78 1.01
CA LYS A 296 15.39 -103.93 2.15
C LYS A 296 15.94 -102.57 1.69
N LEU A 297 16.79 -102.57 0.66
CA LEU A 297 17.38 -101.35 0.10
C LEU A 297 16.36 -100.50 -0.64
N ILE A 298 15.42 -101.09 -1.39
CA ILE A 298 14.31 -100.37 -2.02
C ILE A 298 13.43 -99.70 -0.96
N LYS A 299 13.05 -100.42 0.10
CA LYS A 299 12.23 -99.85 1.19
C LYS A 299 12.95 -98.69 1.88
N LYS A 300 14.25 -98.81 2.14
CA LYS A 300 15.09 -97.73 2.69
C LYS A 300 15.17 -96.53 1.74
N PHE A 301 15.33 -96.79 0.43
CA PHE A 301 15.36 -95.73 -0.57
C PHE A 301 14.03 -94.98 -0.66
N GLU A 302 12.90 -95.68 -0.57
CA GLU A 302 11.56 -95.07 -0.54
C GLU A 302 11.36 -94.20 0.71
N THR A 303 11.82 -94.65 1.89
CA THR A 303 11.79 -93.83 3.12
C THR A 303 12.69 -92.59 2.99
N ASP A 304 13.87 -92.74 2.39
CA ASP A 304 14.80 -91.63 2.18
C ASP A 304 14.25 -90.62 1.15
N GLU A 305 13.59 -91.08 0.08
CA GLU A 305 12.93 -90.19 -0.90
C GLU A 305 11.71 -89.48 -0.31
N TYR A 306 10.97 -90.12 0.59
CA TYR A 306 9.88 -89.47 1.33
C TYR A 306 10.41 -88.36 2.26
N GLU A 307 11.50 -88.61 2.98
CA GLU A 307 12.11 -87.60 3.83
C GLU A 307 12.72 -86.45 3.00
N ARG A 308 13.36 -86.76 1.87
CA ARG A 308 13.82 -85.74 0.91
C ARG A 308 12.67 -84.87 0.42
N TYR A 309 11.52 -85.47 0.09
CA TYR A 309 10.34 -84.71 -0.33
C TYR A 309 9.91 -83.73 0.74
N ARG A 310 9.78 -84.19 1.99
CA ARG A 310 9.37 -83.37 3.12
C ARG A 310 10.30 -82.18 3.33
N ILE A 311 11.62 -82.42 3.37
CA ILE A 311 12.62 -81.34 3.52
C ILE A 311 12.52 -80.34 2.37
N HIS A 312 12.36 -80.82 1.13
CA HIS A 312 12.23 -79.94 -0.03
C HIS A 312 10.93 -79.14 -0.03
N GLU A 313 9.82 -79.73 0.42
CA GLU A 313 8.53 -79.06 0.59
C GLU A 313 8.63 -77.96 1.66
N GLU A 314 9.25 -78.25 2.81
CA GLU A 314 9.51 -77.26 3.86
C GLU A 314 10.37 -76.10 3.34
N ARG A 315 11.47 -76.39 2.63
CA ARG A 315 12.30 -75.36 1.98
C ARG A 315 11.53 -74.52 0.95
N LEU A 316 10.61 -75.12 0.21
CA LEU A 316 9.77 -74.39 -0.75
C LEU A 316 8.81 -73.44 -0.03
N LYS A 317 8.18 -73.91 1.05
CA LYS A 317 7.30 -73.09 1.91
C LYS A 317 8.06 -71.90 2.52
N GLU A 318 9.27 -72.14 3.02
CA GLU A 318 10.13 -71.10 3.57
C GLU A 318 10.51 -70.06 2.50
N LYS A 319 10.90 -70.49 1.30
CA LYS A 319 11.15 -69.58 0.17
C LYS A 319 9.93 -68.74 -0.20
N HIS A 320 8.74 -69.35 -0.25
CA HIS A 320 7.49 -68.63 -0.52
C HIS A 320 7.19 -67.58 0.54
N TYR A 321 7.41 -67.92 1.82
CA TYR A 321 7.26 -66.99 2.94
C TYR A 321 8.23 -65.80 2.82
N GLN A 322 9.52 -66.08 2.61
CA GLN A 322 10.54 -65.03 2.42
C GLN A 322 10.23 -64.12 1.23
N LEU A 323 9.69 -64.65 0.12
CA LEU A 323 9.31 -63.82 -1.03
C LEU A 323 8.16 -62.86 -0.69
N ILE A 324 7.16 -63.30 0.06
CA ILE A 324 6.04 -62.46 0.50
C ILE A 324 6.54 -61.39 1.48
N GLU A 325 7.36 -61.78 2.45
CA GLU A 325 7.93 -60.88 3.46
C GLU A 325 8.84 -59.81 2.84
N ASN A 326 9.69 -60.19 1.89
CA ASN A 326 10.53 -59.25 1.15
C ASN A 326 9.71 -58.29 0.31
N LEU A 327 8.65 -58.77 -0.36
CA LEU A 327 7.76 -57.91 -1.14
C LEU A 327 7.02 -56.92 -0.23
N HIS A 328 6.52 -57.39 0.92
CA HIS A 328 5.86 -56.55 1.90
C HIS A 328 6.80 -55.46 2.46
N SER A 329 8.00 -55.85 2.87
CA SER A 329 9.03 -54.92 3.37
C SER A 329 9.38 -53.86 2.33
N LYS A 330 9.52 -54.27 1.05
CA LYS A 330 9.76 -53.34 -0.06
C LYS A 330 8.60 -52.35 -0.23
N HIS A 331 7.36 -52.83 -0.24
CA HIS A 331 6.18 -51.98 -0.37
C HIS A 331 6.04 -50.98 0.79
N GLN A 332 6.32 -51.43 2.02
CA GLN A 332 6.31 -50.57 3.19
C GLN A 332 7.40 -49.49 3.11
N ALA A 333 8.61 -49.84 2.68
CA ALA A 333 9.69 -48.89 2.47
C ALA A 333 9.31 -47.83 1.43
N THR A 334 8.78 -48.24 0.26
CA THR A 334 8.34 -47.32 -0.80
C THR A 334 7.20 -46.40 -0.33
N ARG A 335 6.23 -46.93 0.44
CA ARG A 335 5.15 -46.12 1.01
C ARG A 335 5.68 -45.08 1.99
N ASN A 336 6.59 -45.47 2.87
CA ASN A 336 7.17 -44.56 3.86
C ASN A 336 8.00 -43.46 3.19
N GLU A 337 8.78 -43.79 2.16
CA GLU A 337 9.54 -42.83 1.37
C GLU A 337 8.63 -41.82 0.66
N LEU A 338 7.54 -42.30 0.04
CA LEU A 338 6.57 -41.41 -0.60
C LEU A 338 5.95 -40.44 0.41
N LEU A 339 5.49 -40.94 1.56
CA LEU A 339 4.92 -40.11 2.62
C LEU A 339 5.93 -39.09 3.17
N PHE A 340 7.19 -39.48 3.28
CA PHE A 340 8.28 -38.59 3.71
C PHE A 340 8.47 -37.44 2.71
N VAL A 341 8.58 -37.74 1.41
CA VAL A 341 8.72 -36.72 0.36
C VAL A 341 7.51 -35.79 0.31
N GLN A 342 6.29 -36.33 0.45
CA GLN A 342 5.07 -35.52 0.49
C GLN A 342 5.04 -34.57 1.69
N ARG A 343 5.48 -35.03 2.87
CA ARG A 343 5.62 -34.19 4.05
C ARG A 343 6.64 -33.07 3.84
N GLN A 344 7.81 -33.39 3.30
CA GLN A 344 8.84 -32.38 3.00
C GLN A 344 8.34 -31.31 2.02
N LYS A 345 7.61 -31.70 0.97
CA LYS A 345 7.00 -30.74 0.02
C LYS A 345 6.02 -29.79 0.72
N LEU A 346 5.21 -30.31 1.65
CA LEU A 346 4.26 -29.50 2.41
C LEU A 346 4.98 -28.55 3.39
N GLU A 347 5.99 -29.05 4.10
CA GLU A 347 6.82 -28.24 5.01
C GLU A 347 7.51 -27.10 4.24
N GLN A 348 8.15 -27.40 3.12
CA GLN A 348 8.74 -26.40 2.23
C GLN A 348 7.73 -25.36 1.77
N CYS A 349 6.51 -25.77 1.39
CA CYS A 349 5.45 -24.84 1.02
C CYS A 349 5.11 -23.85 2.15
N ILE A 350 5.04 -24.32 3.39
CA ILE A 350 4.76 -23.48 4.56
C ILE A 350 5.94 -22.54 4.86
N GLU A 351 7.18 -23.02 4.71
CA GLU A 351 8.38 -22.20 4.84
C GLU A 351 8.41 -21.08 3.79
N TYR A 352 8.10 -21.39 2.53
CA TYR A 352 8.01 -20.39 1.46
C TYR A 352 6.91 -19.35 1.72
N GLU A 353 5.73 -19.78 2.19
CA GLU A 353 4.67 -18.84 2.60
C GLU A 353 5.17 -17.90 3.71
N THR A 354 5.78 -18.47 4.75
CA THR A 354 6.27 -17.71 5.91
C THR A 354 7.32 -16.69 5.48
N ARG A 355 8.30 -17.12 4.69
CA ARG A 355 9.34 -16.24 4.13
C ARG A 355 8.71 -15.14 3.27
N LYS A 356 7.75 -15.47 2.41
CA LYS A 356 7.11 -14.47 1.54
C LYS A 356 6.33 -13.42 2.34
N LEU A 357 5.66 -13.83 3.41
CA LEU A 357 4.98 -12.91 4.32
C LEU A 357 5.97 -12.01 5.08
N GLN A 358 7.13 -12.54 5.47
CA GLN A 358 8.21 -11.75 6.09
C GLN A 358 8.81 -10.74 5.10
N GLU A 359 9.06 -11.14 3.86
CA GLU A 359 9.52 -10.23 2.79
C GLU A 359 8.51 -9.08 2.58
N LEU A 360 7.22 -9.40 2.47
CA LEU A 360 6.17 -8.39 2.34
C LEU A 360 6.11 -7.44 3.53
N GLN A 361 6.25 -7.96 4.75
CA GLN A 361 6.31 -7.16 5.97
C GLN A 361 7.50 -6.19 5.93
N SER A 362 8.69 -6.69 5.56
CA SER A 362 9.90 -5.88 5.48
C SER A 362 9.79 -4.80 4.39
N THR A 363 9.24 -5.12 3.22
CA THR A 363 8.97 -4.13 2.17
C THR A 363 7.99 -3.07 2.66
N PHE A 364 6.90 -3.46 3.33
CA PHE A 364 5.95 -2.51 3.91
C PHE A 364 6.60 -1.60 4.95
N GLU A 365 7.43 -2.14 5.85
CA GLU A 365 8.15 -1.35 6.85
C GLU A 365 9.11 -0.34 6.19
N SER A 366 9.78 -0.74 5.12
CA SER A 366 10.63 0.17 4.32
C SER A 366 9.82 1.28 3.67
N ASP A 367 8.76 0.94 2.93
CA ASP A 367 7.85 1.88 2.29
C ASP A 367 7.22 2.84 3.33
N TRP A 368 6.88 2.30 4.50
CA TRP A 368 6.31 3.06 5.61
C TRP A 368 7.29 4.10 6.17
N MET A 369 8.55 3.72 6.34
CA MET A 369 9.60 4.62 6.81
C MET A 369 9.90 5.70 5.77
N GLU A 370 9.95 5.35 4.48
CA GLU A 370 10.09 6.31 3.38
C GLU A 370 8.92 7.29 3.36
N PHE A 371 7.68 6.78 3.42
CA PHE A 371 6.48 7.60 3.52
C PHE A 371 6.61 8.57 4.70
N ARG A 372 6.88 8.10 5.92
CA ARG A 372 7.07 8.96 7.10
C ARG A 372 8.17 10.00 6.92
N ASN A 373 9.25 9.70 6.22
CA ASN A 373 10.33 10.65 5.95
C ASN A 373 9.91 11.73 4.95
N THR A 374 9.22 11.37 3.87
CA THR A 374 8.67 12.35 2.91
C THR A 374 7.65 13.29 3.57
N GLN A 375 6.90 12.78 4.55
CA GLN A 375 5.96 13.57 5.34
C GLN A 375 6.68 14.61 6.21
N LYS A 376 7.83 14.26 6.80
CA LYS A 376 8.63 15.21 7.61
C LYS A 376 9.22 16.33 6.75
N THR A 377 9.70 16.03 5.55
CA THR A 377 10.32 17.04 4.68
C THR A 377 9.32 18.01 4.07
N ARG A 378 8.05 17.61 3.88
CA ARG A 378 6.98 18.49 3.39
C ARG A 378 6.32 19.34 4.48
N LYS A 379 6.41 18.91 5.74
CA LYS A 379 5.94 19.68 6.91
C LYS A 379 6.89 20.81 7.34
N LEU A 380 8.16 20.74 6.92
CA LEU A 380 9.18 21.79 7.08
C LEU A 380 9.05 22.82 5.96
#